data_AF-K1UL10-F1
#
_entry.id   AF-K1UL10-F1
#
_cell.length_a   1.000
_cell.length_b   1.000
_cell.length_c   1.000
_cell.angle_alpha   90.00
_cell.angle_beta   90.00
_cell.angle_gamma   90.00
#
_symmetry.space_group_name_H-M   'P 1'
#
loop_
_entity.id
_entity.type
_entity.pdbx_description
1 polymer ?
#
loop_
_entity_poly.entity_id
_entity_poly.type
_entity_poly.pdbx_seq_one_letter_code
_entity_poly.pdbx_strand_id
1 'polypeptide(L)' 'LTSAVAQKLLSNGEVKLKGCKSAKTGRMYDATVVMTVTEEGKPQFNMNFENGGKSK' A
#
# COMPACT_ATOMS: atom_id res chain seq x y z
N LEU A 1 7.96 7.24 -5.70
CA LEU A 1 8.00 5.97 -4.94
C LEU A 1 9.47 5.65 -4.67
N THR A 2 9.86 5.41 -3.43
CA THR A 2 11.28 5.24 -3.06
C THR A 2 11.69 3.76 -3.12
N SER A 3 12.90 3.47 -3.60
CA SER A 3 13.51 2.13 -3.64
C SER A 3 13.48 1.41 -2.28
N ALA A 4 13.62 2.16 -1.18
CA ALA A 4 13.52 1.64 0.18
C ALA A 4 12.14 1.01 0.51
N VAL A 5 11.06 1.50 -0.10
CA VAL A 5 9.70 0.96 0.10
C VAL A 5 9.58 -0.38 -0.64
N ALA A 6 10.13 -0.46 -1.85
CA ALA A 6 10.15 -1.70 -2.63
C ALA A 6 10.98 -2.78 -1.92
N GLN A 7 12.15 -2.43 -1.37
CA GLN A 7 12.95 -3.37 -0.59
C GLN A 7 12.19 -3.89 0.63
N LYS A 8 11.56 -3.00 1.41
CA LYS A 8 10.73 -3.42 2.56
C LYS A 8 9.58 -4.32 2.17
N LEU A 9 8.90 -4.03 1.05
CA LEU A 9 7.81 -4.87 0.54
C LEU A 9 8.30 -6.26 0.14
N LEU A 10 9.45 -6.35 -0.52
CA LEU A 10 10.05 -7.64 -0.92
C LEU A 10 10.59 -8.43 0.27
N SER A 11 11.12 -7.75 1.30
CA SER A 11 11.66 -8.40 2.50
C SER A 11 10.58 -8.82 3.50
N ASN A 12 9.59 -7.96 3.76
CA ASN A 12 8.59 -8.18 4.80
C ASN A 12 7.24 -8.69 4.27
N GLY A 13 7.02 -8.66 2.95
CA GLY A 13 5.72 -8.94 2.34
C GLY A 13 4.70 -7.82 2.52
N GLU A 14 4.98 -6.77 3.30
CA GLU A 14 4.11 -5.62 3.44
C GLU A 14 4.89 -4.32 3.70
N VAL A 15 4.28 -3.19 3.34
CA VAL A 15 4.83 -1.86 3.61
C VAL A 15 3.73 -0.84 3.88
N LYS A 16 3.90 -0.08 4.97
CA LYS A 16 3.02 1.03 5.31
C LYS A 16 3.48 2.31 4.61
N LEU A 17 2.58 2.88 3.81
CA LEU A 17 2.69 4.16 3.14
C LEU A 17 1.93 5.21 3.94
N LYS A 18 2.63 6.23 4.44
CA LYS A 18 2.02 7.36 5.14
C LYS A 18 1.99 8.59 4.26
N GLY A 19 0.95 9.41 4.39
CA GLY A 19 0.84 10.70 3.69
C GLY A 19 0.69 10.58 2.17
N CYS A 20 0.09 9.50 1.68
CA CYS A 20 -0.23 9.38 0.26
C CYS A 20 -1.30 10.40 -0.13
N LYS A 21 -1.03 11.21 -1.14
CA LYS A 21 -2.00 12.16 -1.68
C LYS A 21 -2.85 11.50 -2.77
N SER A 22 -4.16 11.51 -2.61
CA SER A 22 -5.09 11.07 -3.64
C SER A 22 -4.99 11.97 -4.85
N ALA A 23 -4.69 11.42 -6.02
CA ALA A 23 -4.81 12.17 -7.28
C ALA A 23 -6.26 12.58 -7.56
N LYS A 24 -7.24 11.76 -7.14
CA LYS A 24 -8.67 11.99 -7.38
C LYS A 24 -9.26 13.08 -6.47
N THR A 25 -8.89 13.08 -5.19
CA THR A 25 -9.54 13.96 -4.19
C THR A 25 -8.60 14.98 -3.58
N GLY A 26 -7.29 14.89 -3.83
CA GLY A 26 -6.27 15.72 -3.18
C GLY A 26 -6.07 15.43 -1.69
N ARG A 27 -6.84 14.51 -1.10
CA ARG A 27 -6.76 14.18 0.34
C ARG A 27 -5.54 13.32 0.64
N MET A 28 -4.94 13.56 1.79
CA MET A 28 -3.89 12.69 2.32
C MET A 28 -4.53 11.48 3.03
N TYR A 29 -4.00 10.30 2.75
CA TYR A 29 -4.39 9.06 3.38
C TYR A 29 -3.15 8.22 3.69
N ASP A 30 -3.30 7.40 4.72
CA ASP A 30 -2.35 6.34 5.02
C ASP A 30 -2.88 5.03 4.40
N ALA A 31 -1.97 4.25 3.83
CA ALA A 31 -2.26 2.99 3.19
C ALA A 31 -1.19 1.94 3.54
N THR A 32 -1.56 0.68 3.54
CA THR A 32 -0.64 -0.46 3.69
C THR A 32 -0.74 -1.29 2.43
N VAL A 33 0.40 -1.50 1.77
CA VAL A 33 0.50 -2.40 0.63
C VAL A 33 1.03 -3.73 1.11
N VAL A 34 0.29 -4.80 0.86
CA VAL A 34 0.66 -6.18 1.15
C VAL A 34 0.93 -6.88 -0.18
N MET A 35 2.05 -7.56 -0.28
CA MET A 35 2.44 -8.41 -1.39
C MET A 35 2.41 -9.86 -0.92
N THR A 36 1.52 -10.65 -1.52
CA THR A 36 1.47 -12.11 -1.33
C THR A 36 1.90 -12.78 -2.62
N VAL A 37 2.49 -13.97 -2.52
CA VAL A 37 2.79 -14.80 -3.70
C VAL A 37 1.76 -15.91 -3.71
N THR A 38 0.97 -15.99 -4.78
CA THR A 38 0.00 -17.08 -4.94
C THR A 38 0.73 -18.39 -5.22
N GLU A 39 0.07 -19.54 -5.04
CA GLU A 39 0.68 -20.86 -5.32
C GLU A 39 1.18 -21.01 -6.77
N GLU A 40 0.65 -20.20 -7.71
CA GLU A 40 1.14 -20.13 -9.09
C GLU A 40 2.45 -19.34 -9.26
N GLY A 41 3.07 -18.88 -8.16
CA GLY A 41 4.27 -18.04 -8.18
C GLY A 41 4.01 -16.60 -8.64
N LYS A 42 2.75 -16.17 -8.72
CA LYS A 42 2.39 -14.82 -9.18
C LYS A 42 2.30 -13.86 -7.97
N PRO A 43 2.97 -12.70 -8.03
CA PRO A 43 2.84 -11.70 -6.98
C PRO A 43 1.47 -11.02 -7.06
N GLN A 44 0.74 -11.03 -5.95
CA GLN A 44 -0.53 -10.37 -5.75
C GLN A 44 -0.33 -9.20 -4.80
N PHE A 45 -0.80 -8.01 -5.20
CA PHE A 45 -0.68 -6.80 -4.40
C PHE A 45 -2.04 -6.36 -3.91
N ASN A 46 -2.18 -6.24 -2.60
CA ASN A 46 -3.36 -5.73 -1.92
C ASN A 46 -3.02 -4.39 -1.27
N MET A 47 -3.95 -3.45 -1.34
CA MET A 47 -3.78 -2.13 -0.75
C MET A 47 -4.92 -1.88 0.24
N ASN A 48 -4.58 -1.79 1.51
CA ASN A 48 -5.50 -1.50 2.60
C ASN A 48 -5.37 -0.03 3.00
N PHE A 49 -6.49 0.65 3.23
CA PHE A 49 -6.50 2.04 3.68
C PHE A 49 -7.03 2.08 5.10
N GLU A 50 -6.26 2.62 6.05
CA GLU A 50 -6.70 2.70 7.47
C GLU A 50 -7.89 3.65 7.64
N ASN A 51 -8.02 4.63 6.75
CA ASN A 51 -9.07 5.64 6.80
C ASN A 51 -10.02 5.43 5.62
N GLY A 52 -10.83 4.37 5.66
CA GLY A 52 -12.02 4.25 4.83
C GLY A 52 -12.87 5.49 5.07
N GLY A 53 -12.90 6.38 4.07
CA GLY A 53 -13.23 7.79 4.27
C GLY A 53 -14.42 8.00 5.18
N LYS A 54 -14.19 8.65 6.34
CA LYS A 54 -15.28 9.30 7.07
C LYS A 54 -15.85 10.37 6.15
N SER A 55 -16.91 10.02 5.44
CA SER A 55 -17.85 10.99 4.92
C SER A 55 -18.41 11.70 6.15
N LYS A 56 -18.16 13.01 6.25
CA LYS A 56 -18.96 13.90 7.08
C LYS A 56 -20.05 14.48 6.20
#